data_AF-A0AAW3RSE8-F1
#
_entry.id   AF-A0AAW3RSE8-F1
#
_cell.length_a   1.000
_cell.length_b   1.000
_cell.length_c   1.000
_cell.angle_alpha   90.00
_cell.angle_beta   90.00
_cell.angle_gamma   90.00
#
_symmetry.space_group_name_H-M   'P 1'
#
loop_
_entity.id
_entity.type
_entity.pdbx_description
1 polymer ?
#
loop_
_entity_poly.entity_id
_entity_poly.type
_entity_poly.pdbx_seq_one_letter_code
_entity_poly.pdbx_strand_id
1 'polypeptide(L)'
;MNKSLGWGKYVLIYLAGFLTSFSGILEDLVKIPVLYSELKKTYIYDSAFLTGHWSTNDEYFIGGADRGLDFEQPKIILNLQVSDDGSASGEILSEKICDALPLTWIISLEAEVPGFREFFFDRKFYLKQLREGKMQTVGVLKLVNEDRKNSSIAFSLVGGGMGALPEKIVLAKDLPQYEEDFKELSNYCAESPTKFWKEYYRKQGKTFP
;
A
#
# COMPACT_ATOMS: atom_id res chain seq x y z
N MET A 1 -48.48 7.73 -5.11
CA MET A 1 -47.92 7.98 -6.46
C MET A 1 -46.62 8.77 -6.30
N ASN A 2 -45.55 8.23 -6.90
CA ASN A 2 -44.11 8.52 -6.82
C ASN A 2 -43.61 9.91 -6.35
N LYS A 3 -42.87 9.91 -5.21
CA LYS A 3 -41.90 10.96 -4.83
C LYS A 3 -40.47 10.71 -5.36
N SER A 4 -40.24 9.67 -6.19
CA SER A 4 -38.91 9.36 -6.72
C SER A 4 -38.50 10.15 -7.98
N LEU A 5 -39.40 10.98 -8.55
CA LEU A 5 -39.16 11.66 -9.83
C LEU A 5 -38.41 13.00 -9.71
N GLY A 6 -38.21 13.53 -8.49
CA GLY A 6 -37.61 14.85 -8.27
C GLY A 6 -36.08 14.86 -8.41
N TRP A 7 -35.40 13.83 -7.90
CA TRP A 7 -33.94 13.75 -7.89
C TRP A 7 -33.34 13.43 -9.27
N GLY A 8 -34.06 12.67 -10.10
CA GLY A 8 -33.61 12.35 -11.46
C GLY A 8 -33.44 13.60 -12.33
N LYS A 9 -34.25 14.65 -12.11
CA LYS A 9 -34.10 15.92 -12.83
C LYS A 9 -32.83 16.66 -12.45
N TYR A 10 -32.44 16.65 -11.18
CA TYR A 10 -31.19 17.30 -10.75
C TYR A 10 -29.95 16.54 -11.22
N VAL A 11 -30.00 15.20 -11.24
CA VAL A 11 -28.93 14.38 -11.82
C VAL A 11 -28.81 14.60 -13.33
N LEU A 12 -29.94 14.67 -14.05
CA LEU A 12 -29.94 14.97 -15.49
C LEU A 12 -29.50 16.41 -15.78
N ILE A 13 -29.80 17.38 -14.94
CA ILE A 13 -29.31 18.76 -15.08
C ILE A 13 -27.83 18.86 -14.71
N TYR A 14 -27.34 18.08 -13.75
CA TYR A 14 -25.92 18.00 -13.43
C TYR A 14 -25.13 17.33 -14.56
N LEU A 15 -25.65 16.22 -15.10
CA LEU A 15 -25.08 15.55 -16.29
C LEU A 15 -25.20 16.43 -17.53
N ALA A 16 -26.29 17.15 -17.73
CA ALA A 16 -26.43 18.07 -18.86
C ALA A 16 -25.53 19.30 -18.71
N GLY A 17 -25.41 19.88 -17.51
CA GLY A 17 -24.48 20.97 -17.20
C GLY A 17 -23.02 20.55 -17.34
N PHE A 18 -22.71 19.31 -16.97
CA PHE A 18 -21.43 18.65 -17.25
C PHE A 18 -21.25 18.45 -18.77
N LEU A 19 -22.27 18.04 -19.52
CA LEU A 19 -22.16 17.80 -20.97
C LEU A 19 -22.19 19.10 -21.82
N THR A 20 -22.77 20.20 -21.35
CA THR A 20 -22.80 21.49 -22.05
C THR A 20 -21.58 22.34 -21.75
N SER A 21 -20.94 22.18 -20.60
CA SER A 21 -19.55 22.66 -20.43
C SER A 21 -18.58 21.90 -21.33
N PHE A 22 -19.02 20.76 -21.88
CA PHE A 22 -18.32 19.97 -22.88
C PHE A 22 -18.70 20.33 -24.34
N SER A 23 -19.48 21.37 -24.62
CA SER A 23 -19.84 21.70 -26.03
C SER A 23 -18.72 22.40 -26.83
N GLY A 24 -17.56 22.69 -26.20
CA GLY A 24 -16.32 23.07 -26.87
C GLY A 24 -15.38 21.90 -27.21
N ILE A 25 -15.82 20.64 -27.02
CA ILE A 25 -14.92 19.47 -26.84
C ILE A 25 -14.65 18.63 -28.08
N LEU A 26 -14.90 19.16 -29.27
CA LEU A 26 -14.33 18.51 -30.46
C LEU A 26 -12.83 18.83 -30.66
N GLU A 27 -12.34 19.96 -30.15
CA GLU A 27 -10.89 20.26 -30.09
C GLU A 27 -10.23 19.77 -28.78
N ASP A 28 -11.02 19.48 -27.74
CA ASP A 28 -10.54 19.11 -26.40
C ASP A 28 -10.52 17.59 -26.14
N LEU A 29 -10.95 16.76 -27.10
CA LEU A 29 -10.82 15.28 -27.02
C LEU A 29 -9.35 14.83 -26.91
N VAL A 30 -8.41 15.62 -27.45
CA VAL A 30 -6.96 15.40 -27.28
C VAL A 30 -6.48 15.77 -25.86
N LYS A 31 -7.25 16.61 -25.15
CA LYS A 31 -6.94 17.02 -23.77
C LYS A 31 -7.60 16.15 -22.71
N ILE A 32 -8.62 15.34 -23.02
CA ILE A 32 -9.22 14.41 -22.04
C ILE A 32 -8.18 13.45 -21.43
N PRO A 33 -7.24 12.85 -22.18
CA PRO A 33 -6.18 12.02 -21.60
C PRO A 33 -5.22 12.81 -20.70
N VAL A 34 -4.92 14.06 -21.05
CA VAL A 34 -4.03 14.95 -20.29
C VAL A 34 -4.71 15.44 -19.02
N LEU A 35 -5.98 15.83 -19.11
CA LEU A 35 -6.80 16.20 -17.96
C LEU A 35 -7.01 15.01 -17.02
N TYR A 36 -7.20 13.79 -17.57
CA TYR A 36 -7.32 12.56 -16.78
C TYR A 36 -5.99 12.18 -16.10
N SER A 37 -4.85 12.32 -16.77
CA SER A 37 -3.54 12.04 -16.16
C SER A 37 -3.16 13.07 -15.10
N GLU A 38 -3.49 14.34 -15.31
CA GLU A 38 -3.33 15.40 -14.31
C GLU A 38 -4.31 15.23 -13.14
N LEU A 39 -5.60 14.93 -13.39
CA LEU A 39 -6.57 14.60 -12.34
C LEU A 39 -6.13 13.37 -11.54
N LYS A 40 -5.58 12.35 -12.20
CA LYS A 40 -5.03 11.15 -11.57
C LYS A 40 -3.86 11.49 -10.65
N LYS A 41 -2.91 12.33 -11.10
CA LYS A 41 -1.76 12.78 -10.28
C LYS A 41 -2.17 13.70 -9.12
N THR A 42 -3.11 14.62 -9.35
CA THR A 42 -3.45 15.67 -8.39
C THR A 42 -4.51 15.22 -7.37
N TYR A 43 -5.52 14.46 -7.81
CA TYR A 43 -6.71 14.16 -6.99
C TYR A 43 -6.88 12.70 -6.63
N ILE A 44 -6.26 11.77 -7.37
CA ILE A 44 -6.42 10.34 -7.10
C ILE A 44 -5.20 9.78 -6.37
N TYR A 45 -3.97 10.04 -6.86
CA TYR A 45 -2.73 9.52 -6.28
C TYR A 45 -1.53 10.42 -6.55
N ASP A 46 -0.88 10.88 -5.49
CA ASP A 46 0.40 11.58 -5.61
C ASP A 46 1.53 10.54 -5.59
N SER A 47 2.04 10.20 -6.76
CA SER A 47 3.14 9.23 -6.92
C SER A 47 4.40 9.68 -6.19
N ALA A 48 4.64 10.99 -6.08
CA ALA A 48 5.78 11.53 -5.33
C ALA A 48 5.56 11.40 -3.82
N PHE A 49 4.32 11.58 -3.35
CA PHE A 49 3.98 11.34 -1.96
C PHE A 49 4.19 9.89 -1.57
N LEU A 50 3.62 8.93 -2.32
CA LEU A 50 3.70 7.50 -1.99
C LEU A 50 5.10 6.89 -2.17
N THR A 51 5.91 7.43 -3.08
CA THR A 51 7.28 6.95 -3.30
C THR A 51 8.19 7.36 -2.15
N GLY A 52 8.94 6.41 -1.59
CA GLY A 52 9.96 6.67 -0.58
C GLY A 52 9.99 5.65 0.55
N HIS A 53 10.59 6.07 1.66
CA HIS A 53 10.85 5.27 2.84
C HIS A 53 9.80 5.51 3.91
N TRP A 54 9.19 4.42 4.38
CA TRP A 54 8.08 4.41 5.31
C TRP A 54 8.44 3.52 6.50
N SER A 55 8.14 3.96 7.72
CA SER A 55 8.40 3.20 8.93
C SER A 55 7.32 3.42 9.99
N THR A 56 7.11 2.43 10.85
CA THR A 56 6.27 2.54 12.05
C THR A 56 7.06 3.00 13.29
N ASN A 57 8.40 2.99 13.23
CA ASN A 57 9.26 3.25 14.40
C ASN A 57 9.49 4.75 14.63
N ASP A 58 8.87 5.31 15.66
CA ASP A 58 8.98 6.71 16.05
C ASP A 58 9.82 6.94 17.33
N GLU A 59 10.58 5.95 17.80
CA GLU A 59 11.29 5.98 19.10
C GLU A 59 12.10 7.26 19.36
N TYR A 60 12.76 7.78 18.32
CA TYR A 60 13.55 9.03 18.36
C TYR A 60 12.98 10.13 17.46
N PHE A 61 11.67 10.09 17.16
CA PHE A 61 10.98 11.11 16.38
C PHE A 61 10.01 11.91 17.24
N ILE A 62 10.18 13.24 17.28
CA ILE A 62 9.24 14.13 17.97
C ILE A 62 8.00 14.31 17.09
N GLY A 63 6.82 14.04 17.63
CA GLY A 63 5.54 14.19 16.93
C GLY A 63 5.03 12.91 16.26
N GLY A 64 5.46 11.72 16.71
CA GLY A 64 4.94 10.44 16.21
C GLY A 64 3.42 10.30 16.35
N ALA A 65 2.87 10.81 17.47
CA ALA A 65 1.42 10.88 17.67
C ALA A 65 0.68 11.73 16.62
N ASP A 66 1.26 12.87 16.20
CA ASP A 66 0.67 13.71 15.15
C ASP A 66 0.67 12.99 13.78
N ARG A 67 1.54 11.99 13.60
CA ARG A 67 1.57 11.12 12.42
C ARG A 67 0.69 9.88 12.55
N GLY A 68 0.01 9.72 13.69
CA GLY A 68 -0.87 8.59 14.00
C GLY A 68 -0.13 7.31 14.36
N LEU A 69 1.10 7.41 14.90
CA LEU A 69 1.90 6.28 15.38
C LEU A 69 1.70 5.99 16.87
N ASP A 70 0.74 6.66 17.53
CA ASP A 70 0.42 6.59 18.96
C ASP A 70 -0.31 5.29 19.39
N PHE A 71 0.03 4.15 18.79
CA PHE A 71 -0.50 2.84 19.17
C PHE A 71 0.53 1.73 18.95
N GLU A 72 0.35 0.63 19.68
CA GLU A 72 1.25 -0.52 19.58
C GLU A 72 1.06 -1.24 18.23
N GLN A 73 2.10 -1.21 17.40
CA GLN A 73 2.21 -1.93 16.14
C GLN A 73 3.64 -2.49 15.99
N PRO A 74 3.84 -3.61 15.28
CA PRO A 74 5.17 -4.13 15.06
C PRO A 74 6.04 -3.13 14.29
N LYS A 75 7.35 -3.22 14.48
CA LYS A 75 8.34 -2.54 13.64
C LYS A 75 8.15 -3.03 12.20
N ILE A 76 7.72 -2.14 11.33
CA ILE A 76 7.52 -2.39 9.89
C ILE A 76 8.21 -1.27 9.15
N ILE A 77 8.96 -1.65 8.13
CA ILE A 77 9.50 -0.73 7.14
C ILE A 77 8.90 -1.06 5.77
N LEU A 78 8.75 -0.04 4.96
CA LEU A 78 8.30 -0.14 3.58
C LEU A 78 9.11 0.81 2.72
N ASN A 79 9.77 0.28 1.69
CA ASN A 79 10.33 1.06 0.61
C ASN A 79 9.40 0.95 -0.59
N LEU A 80 8.73 2.03 -0.98
CA LEU A 80 7.76 1.98 -2.07
C LEU A 80 8.23 2.83 -3.25
N GLN A 81 8.15 2.30 -4.46
CA GLN A 81 8.34 3.04 -5.70
C GLN A 81 7.04 3.03 -6.50
N VAL A 82 6.58 4.21 -6.90
CA VAL A 82 5.39 4.38 -7.72
C VAL A 82 5.78 4.85 -9.11
N SER A 83 5.39 4.10 -10.13
CA SER A 83 5.63 4.40 -11.54
C SER A 83 4.72 5.51 -12.05
N ASP A 84 5.05 6.09 -13.20
CA ASP A 84 4.26 7.16 -13.83
C ASP A 84 2.83 6.74 -14.18
N ASP A 85 2.62 5.47 -14.51
CA ASP A 85 1.29 4.90 -14.75
C ASP A 85 0.49 4.69 -13.45
N GLY A 86 1.10 4.95 -12.30
CA GLY A 86 0.54 4.80 -10.96
C GLY A 86 0.67 3.41 -10.39
N SER A 87 1.19 2.40 -11.11
CA SER A 87 1.56 1.11 -10.52
C SER A 87 2.61 1.29 -9.44
N ALA A 88 2.60 0.45 -8.42
CA ALA A 88 3.53 0.55 -7.30
C ALA A 88 4.15 -0.79 -6.98
N SER A 89 5.44 -0.78 -6.63
CA SER A 89 6.16 -1.95 -6.14
C SER A 89 7.13 -1.53 -5.05
N GLY A 90 7.33 -2.39 -4.09
CA GLY A 90 8.15 -2.07 -2.94
C GLY A 90 8.52 -3.29 -2.12
N GLU A 91 9.48 -3.09 -1.23
CA GLU A 91 9.87 -4.09 -0.23
C GLU A 91 9.23 -3.72 1.10
N ILE A 92 8.64 -4.71 1.77
CA ILE A 92 8.05 -4.56 3.09
C ILE A 92 8.67 -5.59 4.03
N LEU A 93 9.26 -5.12 5.12
CA LEU A 93 9.94 -5.98 6.09
C LEU A 93 9.41 -5.74 7.50
N SER A 94 9.34 -6.83 8.26
CA SER A 94 9.04 -6.88 9.68
C SER A 94 9.39 -8.29 10.16
N GLU A 95 9.84 -8.44 11.41
CA GLU A 95 10.11 -9.76 11.98
C GLU A 95 8.91 -10.69 11.85
N LYS A 96 7.70 -10.20 12.17
CA LYS A 96 6.47 -10.98 12.06
C LYS A 96 6.15 -11.41 10.63
N ILE A 97 6.37 -10.53 9.64
CA ILE A 97 6.16 -10.86 8.22
C ILE A 97 7.14 -11.95 7.81
N CYS A 98 8.41 -11.81 8.17
CA CYS A 98 9.46 -12.74 7.78
C CYS A 98 9.32 -14.11 8.47
N ASP A 99 8.82 -14.16 9.70
CA ASP A 99 8.54 -15.41 10.40
C ASP A 99 7.29 -16.12 9.86
N ALA A 100 6.27 -15.36 9.45
CA ALA A 100 5.07 -15.91 8.85
C ALA A 100 5.26 -16.31 7.38
N LEU A 101 6.22 -15.69 6.70
CA LEU A 101 6.62 -15.98 5.33
C LEU A 101 8.07 -16.48 5.30
N PRO A 102 8.39 -17.64 5.92
CA PRO A 102 9.78 -18.04 6.10
C PRO A 102 10.36 -18.79 4.88
N LEU A 103 9.63 -18.92 3.78
CA LEU A 103 10.12 -19.66 2.61
C LEU A 103 11.28 -18.95 1.93
N THR A 104 11.16 -17.63 1.77
CA THR A 104 12.19 -16.76 1.18
C THR A 104 12.12 -15.38 1.83
N TRP A 105 13.25 -14.67 1.84
CA TRP A 105 13.33 -13.28 2.28
C TRP A 105 12.87 -12.27 1.23
N ILE A 106 12.48 -12.74 0.03
CA ILE A 106 12.01 -11.90 -1.08
C ILE A 106 10.51 -11.69 -0.94
N ILE A 107 10.15 -10.61 -0.27
CA ILE A 107 8.76 -10.21 0.02
C ILE A 107 8.53 -8.82 -0.58
N SER A 108 7.52 -8.70 -1.43
CA SER A 108 7.15 -7.44 -2.07
C SER A 108 5.75 -7.00 -1.72
N LEU A 109 5.52 -5.70 -1.76
CA LEU A 109 4.20 -5.10 -1.76
C LEU A 109 3.96 -4.47 -3.13
N GLU A 110 2.95 -4.94 -3.84
CA GLU A 110 2.69 -4.51 -5.22
C GLU A 110 1.26 -4.04 -5.40
N ALA A 111 1.07 -2.99 -6.19
CA ALA A 111 -0.24 -2.53 -6.63
C ALA A 111 -0.24 -2.30 -8.14
N GLU A 112 -1.23 -2.87 -8.81
CA GLU A 112 -1.43 -2.67 -10.24
C GLU A 112 -1.80 -1.21 -10.56
N VAL A 113 -1.73 -0.86 -11.85
CA VAL A 113 -2.20 0.43 -12.36
C VAL A 113 -3.62 0.68 -11.85
N PRO A 114 -3.86 1.79 -11.14
CA PRO A 114 -5.19 2.08 -10.61
C PRO A 114 -6.16 2.31 -11.77
N GLY A 115 -7.31 1.65 -11.70
CA GLY A 115 -8.41 1.78 -12.65
C GLY A 115 -9.40 2.85 -12.23
N PHE A 116 -10.53 2.92 -12.95
CA PHE A 116 -11.62 3.84 -12.64
C PHE A 116 -12.29 3.54 -11.29
N ARG A 117 -12.29 2.27 -10.85
CA ARG A 117 -12.91 1.87 -9.58
C ARG A 117 -12.18 2.51 -8.41
N GLU A 118 -10.87 2.59 -8.48
CA GLU A 118 -10.02 3.14 -7.43
C GLU A 118 -10.23 4.65 -7.21
N PHE A 119 -11.03 5.33 -8.05
CA PHE A 119 -11.55 6.68 -7.79
C PHE A 119 -12.58 6.72 -6.65
N PHE A 120 -13.32 5.62 -6.43
CA PHE A 120 -14.43 5.55 -5.47
C PHE A 120 -14.16 4.59 -4.31
N PHE A 121 -13.08 3.81 -4.39
CA PHE A 121 -12.78 2.75 -3.43
C PHE A 121 -11.29 2.71 -3.11
N ASP A 122 -10.97 2.37 -1.86
CA ASP A 122 -9.60 2.22 -1.39
C ASP A 122 -8.78 1.27 -2.26
N ARG A 123 -7.58 1.72 -2.60
CA ARG A 123 -6.65 0.99 -3.47
C ARG A 123 -6.10 -0.24 -2.74
N LYS A 124 -6.02 -1.35 -3.46
CA LYS A 124 -5.43 -2.59 -2.95
C LYS A 124 -3.95 -2.70 -3.27
N PHE A 125 -3.20 -3.17 -2.30
CA PHE A 125 -1.81 -3.56 -2.37
C PHE A 125 -1.73 -5.05 -2.01
N TYR A 126 -1.00 -5.80 -2.82
CA TYR A 126 -0.86 -7.24 -2.71
C TYR A 126 0.51 -7.55 -2.12
N LEU A 127 0.51 -8.14 -0.94
CA LEU A 127 1.71 -8.70 -0.34
C LEU A 127 2.03 -10.00 -1.08
N LYS A 128 3.23 -10.07 -1.67
CA LYS A 128 3.68 -11.22 -2.45
C LYS A 128 4.97 -11.78 -1.88
N GLN A 129 5.14 -13.09 -2.01
CA GLN A 129 6.38 -13.79 -1.68
C GLN A 129 6.85 -14.61 -2.88
N LEU A 130 8.16 -14.69 -3.07
CA LEU A 130 8.75 -15.60 -4.05
C LEU A 130 8.56 -17.06 -3.59
N ARG A 131 7.81 -17.83 -4.39
CA ARG A 131 7.59 -19.26 -4.19
C ARG A 131 7.63 -19.98 -5.54
N GLU A 132 8.45 -21.03 -5.63
CA GLU A 132 8.59 -21.85 -6.85
C GLU A 132 8.95 -21.02 -8.09
N GLY A 133 9.81 -20.00 -7.92
CA GLY A 133 10.25 -19.12 -9.00
C GLY A 133 9.22 -18.08 -9.46
N LYS A 134 8.08 -17.93 -8.76
CA LYS A 134 7.04 -16.95 -9.06
C LYS A 134 6.64 -16.16 -7.82
N MET A 135 6.30 -14.89 -8.00
CA MET A 135 5.70 -14.09 -6.92
C MET A 135 4.24 -14.50 -6.74
N GLN A 136 3.90 -15.02 -5.56
CA GLN A 136 2.55 -15.44 -5.20
C GLN A 136 1.97 -14.51 -4.15
N THR A 137 0.69 -14.15 -4.30
CA THR A 137 -0.01 -13.28 -3.35
C THR A 137 -0.31 -14.04 -2.07
N VAL A 138 0.14 -13.50 -0.94
CA VAL A 138 -0.01 -14.07 0.41
C VAL A 138 -0.85 -13.18 1.33
N GLY A 139 -1.09 -11.92 0.95
CA GLY A 139 -1.95 -10.99 1.69
C GLY A 139 -2.42 -9.82 0.84
N VAL A 140 -3.45 -9.11 1.32
CA VAL A 140 -4.03 -7.94 0.67
C VAL A 140 -4.23 -6.84 1.71
N LEU A 141 -3.54 -5.72 1.48
CA LEU A 141 -3.69 -4.47 2.22
C LEU A 141 -4.53 -3.50 1.38
N LYS A 142 -5.33 -2.67 2.03
CA LYS A 142 -5.98 -1.51 1.40
C LYS A 142 -5.37 -0.24 1.96
N LEU A 143 -5.02 0.70 1.09
CA LEU A 143 -4.62 2.04 1.48
C LEU A 143 -5.89 2.83 1.83
N VAL A 144 -6.12 3.06 3.11
CA VAL A 144 -7.36 3.65 3.65
C VAL A 144 -7.20 5.12 4.04
N ASN A 145 -5.97 5.61 4.17
CA ASN A 145 -5.70 7.02 4.43
C ASN A 145 -4.33 7.45 3.88
N GLU A 146 -4.28 8.66 3.33
CA GLU A 146 -3.06 9.38 2.92
C GLU A 146 -3.06 10.75 3.62
N ASP A 147 -2.43 10.86 4.79
CA ASP A 147 -2.26 12.14 5.48
C ASP A 147 -1.01 12.85 4.96
N ARG A 148 -1.19 13.62 3.88
CA ARG A 148 -0.11 14.38 3.26
C ARG A 148 0.45 15.48 4.16
N LYS A 149 -0.39 16.03 5.05
CA LYS A 149 0.02 17.11 5.97
C LYS A 149 1.02 16.59 7.00
N ASN A 150 0.75 15.40 7.54
CA ASN A 150 1.59 14.79 8.57
C ASN A 150 2.56 13.74 8.00
N SER A 151 2.56 13.56 6.67
CA SER A 151 3.39 12.58 5.96
C SER A 151 3.24 11.16 6.48
N SER A 152 2.00 10.71 6.59
CA SER A 152 1.68 9.34 6.99
C SER A 152 0.66 8.67 6.06
N ILE A 153 0.71 7.35 6.02
CA ILE A 153 -0.21 6.49 5.29
C ILE A 153 -0.74 5.42 6.22
N ALA A 154 -2.00 5.01 6.00
CA ALA A 154 -2.60 3.92 6.75
C ALA A 154 -3.07 2.81 5.82
N PHE A 155 -2.69 1.58 6.15
CA PHE A 155 -3.19 0.37 5.52
C PHE A 155 -4.15 -0.37 6.44
N SER A 156 -5.20 -0.95 5.88
CA SER A 156 -6.03 -1.96 6.53
C SER A 156 -5.83 -3.33 5.90
N LEU A 157 -5.69 -4.38 6.70
CA LEU A 157 -5.65 -5.76 6.22
C LEU A 157 -7.06 -6.23 5.86
N VAL A 158 -7.24 -6.74 4.64
CA VAL A 158 -8.57 -7.15 4.14
C VAL A 158 -8.64 -8.64 3.79
N GLY A 159 -7.49 -9.32 3.71
CA GLY A 159 -7.45 -10.76 3.54
C GLY A 159 -6.03 -11.29 3.43
N GLY A 160 -5.83 -12.55 3.84
CA GLY A 160 -4.51 -13.16 3.90
C GLY A 160 -3.61 -12.56 4.97
N GLY A 161 -2.29 -12.68 4.82
CA GLY A 161 -1.31 -12.16 5.77
C GLY A 161 -0.91 -13.13 6.87
N MET A 162 -1.42 -14.37 6.88
CA MET A 162 -1.04 -15.47 7.81
C MET A 162 -0.97 -15.08 9.31
N GLY A 163 -1.69 -14.04 9.74
CA GLY A 163 -1.60 -13.48 11.11
C GLY A 163 -0.36 -12.63 11.40
N ALA A 164 0.46 -12.34 10.38
CA ALA A 164 1.73 -11.62 10.47
C ALA A 164 1.57 -10.10 10.58
N LEU A 165 0.51 -9.57 9.97
CA LEU A 165 0.22 -8.15 9.91
C LEU A 165 -0.97 -7.81 10.83
N PRO A 166 -0.91 -6.68 11.56
CA PRO A 166 -2.07 -6.21 12.31
C PRO A 166 -3.20 -5.78 11.36
N GLU A 167 -4.40 -5.65 11.90
CA GLU A 167 -5.58 -5.21 11.13
C GLU A 167 -5.40 -3.82 10.51
N LYS A 168 -4.65 -2.95 11.21
CA LYS A 168 -4.31 -1.60 10.78
C LYS A 168 -2.82 -1.37 10.97
N ILE A 169 -2.19 -0.78 9.96
CA ILE A 169 -0.78 -0.36 9.97
C ILE A 169 -0.76 1.13 9.63
N VAL A 170 -0.06 1.94 10.43
CA VAL A 170 0.18 3.34 10.12
C VAL A 170 1.68 3.54 9.97
N LEU A 171 2.10 4.04 8.82
CA LEU A 171 3.50 4.30 8.51
C LEU A 171 3.69 5.81 8.34
N ALA A 172 4.78 6.33 8.87
CA ALA A 172 5.22 7.68 8.58
C ALA A 172 6.41 7.68 7.62
N LYS A 173 6.51 8.75 6.84
CA LYS A 173 7.56 8.92 5.86
C LYS A 173 8.85 9.46 6.47
N ASP A 174 9.99 8.99 5.96
CA ASP A 174 11.33 9.53 6.20
C ASP A 174 11.67 9.67 7.69
N LEU A 175 11.36 8.65 8.49
CA LEU A 175 11.73 8.59 9.90
C LEU A 175 13.24 8.38 10.06
N PRO A 176 13.89 9.01 11.06
CA PRO A 176 15.34 9.02 11.18
C PRO A 176 15.98 7.63 11.42
N GLN A 177 15.23 6.68 11.96
CA GLN A 177 15.68 5.31 12.27
C GLN A 177 15.60 4.37 11.07
N TYR A 178 15.02 4.81 9.95
CA TYR A 178 14.69 3.94 8.83
C TYR A 178 15.87 3.10 8.34
N GLU A 179 17.05 3.71 8.16
CA GLU A 179 18.24 3.00 7.64
C GLU A 179 18.75 1.92 8.61
N GLU A 180 18.72 2.21 9.91
CA GLU A 180 19.13 1.26 10.95
C GLU A 180 18.13 0.11 11.06
N ASP A 181 16.84 0.43 11.10
CA ASP A 181 15.75 -0.53 11.11
C ASP A 181 15.75 -1.39 9.83
N PHE A 182 16.07 -0.80 8.68
CA PHE A 182 16.20 -1.51 7.41
C PHE A 182 17.29 -2.56 7.47
N LYS A 183 18.47 -2.19 7.99
CA LYS A 183 19.57 -3.14 8.15
C LYS A 183 19.23 -4.24 9.16
N GLU A 184 18.65 -3.89 10.30
CA GLU A 184 18.24 -4.83 11.33
C GLU A 184 17.23 -5.85 10.78
N LEU A 185 16.13 -5.38 10.21
CA LEU A 185 15.07 -6.23 9.67
C LEU A 185 15.53 -7.03 8.46
N SER A 186 16.37 -6.46 7.58
CA SER A 186 16.95 -7.22 6.46
C SER A 186 17.78 -8.40 6.93
N ASN A 187 18.63 -8.19 7.95
CA ASN A 187 19.43 -9.26 8.54
C ASN A 187 18.53 -10.33 9.20
N TYR A 188 17.51 -9.89 9.95
CA TYR A 188 16.55 -10.81 10.57
C TYR A 188 15.83 -11.68 9.51
N CYS A 189 15.31 -11.04 8.47
CA CYS A 189 14.57 -11.69 7.40
C CYS A 189 15.45 -12.64 6.57
N ALA A 190 16.73 -12.32 6.37
CA ALA A 190 17.69 -13.22 5.73
C ALA A 190 17.93 -14.51 6.54
N GLU A 191 17.85 -14.45 7.87
CA GLU A 191 18.02 -15.61 8.75
C GLU A 191 16.74 -16.45 8.92
N SER A 192 15.55 -15.84 8.78
CA SER A 192 14.26 -16.49 9.02
C SER A 192 14.10 -17.82 8.28
N PRO A 193 14.41 -17.94 6.96
CA PRO A 193 14.29 -19.22 6.28
C PRO A 193 15.14 -20.33 6.87
N THR A 194 16.37 -20.01 7.27
CA THR A 194 17.27 -20.98 7.91
C THR A 194 16.72 -21.42 9.26
N LYS A 195 16.20 -20.48 10.06
CA LYS A 195 15.56 -20.78 11.37
C LYS A 195 14.36 -21.71 11.18
N PHE A 196 13.49 -21.40 10.22
CA PHE A 196 12.31 -22.21 9.90
C PHE A 196 12.68 -23.63 9.47
N TRP A 197 13.61 -23.79 8.53
CA TRP A 197 13.99 -25.12 8.07
C TRP A 197 14.68 -25.92 9.17
N LYS A 198 15.60 -25.33 9.95
CA LYS A 198 16.20 -26.01 11.11
C LYS A 198 15.13 -26.55 12.06
N GLU A 199 14.13 -25.75 12.37
CA GLU A 199 13.02 -26.16 13.23
C GLU A 199 12.15 -27.26 12.60
N TYR A 200 11.86 -27.13 11.30
CA TYR A 200 11.11 -28.13 10.54
C TYR A 200 11.80 -29.50 10.53
N TYR A 201 13.11 -29.54 10.23
CA TYR A 201 13.89 -30.78 10.27
C TYR A 201 13.99 -31.36 11.69
N ARG A 202 14.21 -30.50 12.70
CA ARG A 202 14.24 -30.90 14.12
C ARG A 202 12.94 -31.57 14.54
N LYS A 203 11.78 -31.01 14.20
CA LYS A 203 10.46 -31.60 14.48
C LYS A 203 10.25 -32.96 13.79
N GLN A 204 10.95 -33.21 12.70
CA GLN A 204 10.94 -34.50 11.99
C GLN A 204 12.00 -35.48 12.50
N GLY A 205 12.77 -35.13 13.54
CA GLY A 205 13.87 -35.95 14.05
C GLY A 205 15.04 -36.07 13.06
N LYS A 206 15.17 -35.12 12.13
CA LYS A 206 16.23 -35.10 11.11
C LYS A 206 17.20 -33.95 11.37
N THR A 207 18.43 -34.10 10.91
CA THR A 207 19.42 -33.00 10.87
C THR A 207 19.15 -32.12 9.66
N PHE A 208 19.18 -30.80 9.88
CA PHE A 208 19.16 -29.82 8.79
C PHE A 208 20.44 -29.97 7.95
N PRO A 209 20.33 -30.12 6.61
CA PRO A 209 21.47 -30.30 5.71
C PRO A 209 22.36 -29.06 5.60
#